data_AF-A0A7M7FZ14-F1
#
_entry.id   AF-A0A7M7FZ14-F1
#
_cell.length_a   1.000
_cell.length_b   1.000
_cell.length_c   1.000
_cell.angle_alpha   90.00
_cell.angle_beta   90.00
_cell.angle_gamma   90.00
#
_symmetry.space_group_name_H-M   'P 1'
#
loop_
_entity.id
_entity.type
_entity.pdbx_description
1 polymer ?
#
loop_
_entity_poly.entity_id
_entity_poly.type
_entity_poly.pdbx_seq_one_letter_code
_entity_poly.pdbx_strand_id
1 'polypeptide(L)'
;MLFQQLTVSVPKIVKRNIGILAPAFQEAKDPIQKLFLDKIREYKAKSSGGKLVDVTPEIEKERQAELDRVKKQFNIKGDPTEFPKFKFQEPVVEQ
;
A
#
# COMPACT_ATOMS: atom_id res chain seq x y z
N MET A 1 -56.81 19.94 14.86
CA MET A 1 -56.00 20.86 14.01
C MET A 1 -54.49 20.65 14.15
N LEU A 2 -53.95 20.32 15.34
CA LEU A 2 -52.51 20.04 15.52
C LEU A 2 -51.99 18.82 14.72
N PHE A 3 -52.75 17.73 14.69
CA PHE A 3 -52.33 16.49 14.00
C PHE A 3 -52.28 16.62 12.46
N GLN A 4 -53.05 17.54 11.86
CA GLN A 4 -52.99 17.83 10.42
C GLN A 4 -51.79 18.71 10.04
N GLN A 5 -51.31 19.56 10.95
CA GLN A 5 -50.12 20.38 10.74
C GLN A 5 -48.84 19.52 10.72
N LEU A 6 -48.82 18.42 11.46
CA LEU A 6 -47.74 17.44 11.47
C LEU A 6 -47.62 16.69 10.14
N THR A 7 -48.73 16.19 9.58
CA THR A 7 -48.71 15.39 8.33
C THR A 7 -48.29 16.22 7.10
N VAL A 8 -48.60 17.51 7.07
CA VAL A 8 -48.18 18.44 5.99
C VAL A 8 -46.70 18.81 6.06
N SER A 9 -46.11 18.77 7.26
CA SER A 9 -44.73 19.20 7.52
C SER A 9 -43.71 18.07 7.37
N VAL A 10 -44.09 16.82 7.64
CA VAL A 10 -43.24 15.63 7.49
C VAL A 10 -42.59 15.48 6.10
N PRO A 11 -43.33 15.54 4.97
CA PRO A 11 -42.71 15.39 3.64
C PRO A 11 -41.77 16.56 3.28
N LYS A 12 -41.97 17.76 3.85
CA LYS A 12 -41.05 18.91 3.67
C LYS A 12 -39.73 18.73 4.42
N ILE A 13 -39.77 18.12 5.60
CA ILE A 13 -38.59 17.82 6.42
C ILE A 13 -37.76 16.70 5.77
N VAL A 14 -38.41 15.65 5.27
CA VAL A 14 -37.71 14.52 4.60
C VAL A 14 -37.04 14.97 3.29
N LYS A 15 -37.68 15.84 2.49
CA LYS A 15 -37.13 16.30 1.20
C LYS A 15 -35.94 17.28 1.33
N ARG A 16 -35.78 17.97 2.47
CA ARG A 16 -34.70 18.98 2.66
C ARG A 16 -33.48 18.46 3.44
N ASN A 17 -33.57 17.29 4.08
CA ASN A 17 -32.52 16.73 4.93
C ASN A 17 -31.64 15.66 4.25
N ILE A 18 -31.42 15.76 2.94
CA ILE A 18 -30.58 14.81 2.17
C ILE A 18 -29.14 14.81 2.72
N GLY A 19 -28.63 15.95 3.17
CA GLY A 19 -27.29 16.06 3.78
C GLY A 19 -27.16 15.37 5.14
N ILE A 20 -28.25 15.22 5.90
CA ILE A 20 -28.25 14.53 7.21
C ILE A 20 -28.28 13.01 7.00
N LEU A 21 -28.90 12.53 5.92
CA LEU A 21 -28.96 11.12 5.57
C LEU A 21 -27.74 10.64 4.76
N ALA A 22 -26.93 11.55 4.22
CA ALA A 22 -25.76 11.22 3.40
C ALA A 22 -24.77 10.24 4.07
N PRO A 23 -24.45 10.35 5.38
CA PRO A 23 -23.61 9.37 6.07
C PRO A 23 -24.25 7.96 6.11
N ALA A 24 -25.58 7.87 6.27
CA ALA A 24 -26.30 6.59 6.26
C ALA A 24 -26.39 5.97 4.85
N PHE A 25 -26.23 6.77 3.78
CA PHE A 25 -26.14 6.28 2.40
C PHE A 25 -24.71 6.02 1.93
N GLN A 26 -23.69 6.46 2.68
CA GLN A 26 -22.27 6.18 2.40
C GLN A 26 -21.85 4.78 2.85
N GLU A 27 -22.62 4.14 3.73
CA GLU A 27 -22.39 2.76 4.12
C GLU A 27 -22.81 1.81 3.01
N ALA A 28 -21.88 0.96 2.57
CA ALA A 28 -22.19 -0.13 1.66
C ALA A 28 -23.16 -1.10 2.35
N LYS A 29 -24.39 -1.19 1.83
CA LYS A 29 -25.45 -2.05 2.38
C LYS A 29 -25.15 -3.54 2.22
N ASP A 30 -24.36 -3.88 1.20
CA ASP A 30 -23.88 -5.23 0.96
C ASP A 30 -22.56 -5.48 1.72
N PRO A 31 -22.50 -6.50 2.58
CA PRO A 31 -21.27 -6.91 3.26
C PRO A 31 -20.07 -7.11 2.33
N ILE A 32 -20.28 -7.58 1.10
CA ILE A 32 -19.19 -7.82 0.13
C ILE A 32 -18.58 -6.49 -0.34
N GLN A 33 -19.43 -5.52 -0.67
CA GLN A 33 -18.98 -4.19 -1.09
C GLN A 33 -18.28 -3.45 0.05
N LYS A 34 -18.74 -3.65 1.29
CA LYS A 34 -18.08 -3.11 2.48
C LYS A 34 -16.66 -3.67 2.63
N LEU A 35 -16.50 -4.98 2.52
CA LEU A 35 -15.18 -5.64 2.59
C LEU A 35 -14.22 -5.12 1.51
N PHE A 36 -14.71 -4.89 0.29
CA PHE A 36 -13.90 -4.32 -0.79
C PHE A 36 -13.39 -2.92 -0.45
N LEU A 37 -14.28 -2.04 0.01
CA LEU A 37 -13.91 -0.68 0.42
C LEU A 37 -12.96 -0.68 1.62
N ASP A 38 -13.19 -1.55 2.59
CA ASP A 38 -12.33 -1.69 3.76
C ASP A 38 -10.91 -2.13 3.35
N LYS A 39 -10.80 -3.06 2.39
CA LYS A 39 -9.49 -3.49 1.87
C LYS A 39 -8.77 -2.42 1.05
N ILE A 40 -9.50 -1.60 0.29
CA ILE A 40 -8.89 -0.44 -0.40
C ILE A 40 -8.34 0.56 0.63
N ARG A 41 -9.12 0.86 1.68
CA ARG A 41 -8.70 1.79 2.74
C ARG A 41 -7.50 1.27 3.52
N GLU A 42 -7.51 -0.02 3.85
CA GLU A 42 -6.39 -0.70 4.50
C GLU A 42 -5.13 -0.63 3.63
N TYR A 43 -5.24 -0.95 2.35
CA TYR A 43 -4.12 -0.83 1.41
C TYR A 43 -3.61 0.61 1.33
N LYS A 44 -4.48 1.60 1.18
CA LYS A 44 -4.09 3.02 1.10
C LYS A 44 -3.33 3.48 2.36
N ALA A 45 -3.73 3.01 3.53
CA ALA A 45 -3.05 3.32 4.78
C ALA A 45 -1.66 2.67 4.87
N LYS A 46 -1.52 1.43 4.37
CA LYS A 46 -0.27 0.66 4.39
C LYS A 46 0.69 1.01 3.24
N SER A 47 0.19 1.55 2.13
CA SER A 47 0.99 1.80 0.93
C SER A 47 1.86 3.06 1.00
N SER A 48 1.72 3.90 2.03
CA SER A 48 2.49 5.13 2.16
C SER A 48 3.90 4.86 2.71
N GLY A 49 4.92 5.45 2.09
CA GLY A 49 6.26 5.55 2.70
C GLY A 49 7.36 4.68 2.08
N GLY A 50 7.10 3.95 0.99
CA GLY A 50 8.12 3.30 0.14
C GLY A 50 8.98 2.23 0.82
N LYS A 51 8.74 1.95 2.10
CA LYS A 51 9.39 0.91 2.89
C LYS A 51 8.51 -0.34 2.93
N LEU A 52 9.12 -1.45 3.32
CA LEU A 52 8.36 -2.66 3.62
C LEU A 52 7.33 -2.36 4.72
N VAL A 53 6.11 -2.85 4.51
CA VAL A 53 5.01 -2.70 5.46
C VAL A 53 5.27 -3.65 6.63
N ASP A 54 5.05 -3.18 7.86
CA ASP A 54 5.13 -4.00 9.09
C ASP A 54 6.45 -4.78 9.21
N VAL A 55 7.59 -4.09 9.08
CA VAL A 55 8.91 -4.72 9.12
C VAL A 55 9.19 -5.35 10.48
N THR A 56 9.37 -6.67 10.50
CA THR A 56 9.92 -7.39 11.65
C THR A 56 11.42 -7.62 11.47
N PRO A 57 12.19 -7.81 12.57
CA PRO A 57 13.62 -8.12 12.50
C PRO A 57 13.93 -9.40 11.67
N GLU A 58 12.98 -10.34 11.63
CA GLU A 58 13.08 -11.56 10.84
C GLU A 58 13.09 -11.27 9.34
N ILE A 59 12.18 -10.40 8.86
CA ILE A 59 12.10 -9.99 7.45
C ILE A 59 13.35 -9.23 7.01
N GLU A 60 13.94 -8.41 7.88
CA GLU A 60 15.20 -7.73 7.58
C GLU A 60 16.36 -8.71 7.44
N LYS A 61 16.41 -9.73 8.31
CA LYS A 61 17.41 -10.78 8.25
C LYS A 61 17.28 -11.62 6.98
N GLU A 62 16.05 -11.98 6.60
CA GLU A 62 15.77 -12.68 5.35
C GLU A 62 16.18 -11.84 4.13
N ARG A 63 15.81 -10.56 4.11
CA ARG A 63 16.23 -9.62 3.06
C ARG A 63 17.75 -9.59 2.92
N GLN A 64 18.48 -9.50 4.04
CA GLN A 64 19.94 -9.48 4.02
C GLN A 64 20.52 -10.81 3.52
N ALA A 65 19.95 -11.94 3.93
CA ALA A 65 20.38 -13.25 3.48
C ALA A 65 20.20 -13.43 1.96
N GLU A 66 19.08 -12.96 1.40
CA GLU A 66 18.85 -12.97 -0.06
C GLU A 66 19.82 -12.05 -0.80
N LEU A 67 20.09 -10.84 -0.28
CA LEU A 67 21.09 -9.95 -0.85
C LEU A 67 22.49 -10.58 -0.86
N ASP A 68 22.87 -11.29 0.19
CA ASP A 68 24.16 -11.97 0.28
C ASP A 68 24.23 -13.18 -0.67
N ARG A 69 23.12 -13.91 -0.84
CA ARG A 69 23.00 -14.98 -1.85
C ARG A 69 23.23 -14.42 -3.26
N VAL A 70 22.58 -13.31 -3.61
CA VAL A 70 22.74 -12.64 -4.91
C VAL A 70 24.19 -12.19 -5.12
N LYS A 71 24.82 -11.55 -4.12
CA LYS A 71 26.22 -11.13 -4.22
C LYS A 71 27.17 -12.29 -4.50
N LYS A 72 26.96 -13.43 -3.84
CA LYS A 72 27.74 -14.66 -4.06
C LYS A 72 27.52 -15.21 -5.47
N GLN A 73 26.27 -15.28 -5.94
CA GLN A 73 25.94 -15.82 -7.26
C GLN A 73 26.58 -15.02 -8.40
N PHE A 74 26.62 -13.70 -8.28
CA PHE A 74 27.17 -12.82 -9.33
C PHE A 74 28.63 -12.41 -9.09
N ASN A 75 29.31 -13.00 -8.09
CA ASN A 75 30.68 -12.65 -7.72
C ASN A 75 30.88 -11.13 -7.53
N ILE A 76 29.87 -10.43 -7.02
CA ILE A 76 29.93 -8.99 -6.78
C ILE A 76 30.90 -8.75 -5.64
N LYS A 77 32.05 -8.15 -5.96
CA LYS A 77 33.06 -7.72 -4.98
C LYS A 77 32.98 -6.21 -4.83
N GLY A 78 32.51 -5.74 -3.67
CA GLY A 78 32.34 -4.31 -3.40
C GLY A 78 30.91 -3.82 -3.64
N ASP A 79 30.78 -2.52 -3.94
CA ASP A 79 29.48 -1.89 -4.19
C ASP A 79 28.98 -2.27 -5.60
N PRO A 80 27.79 -2.89 -5.75
CA PRO A 80 27.20 -3.19 -7.06
C PRO A 80 26.87 -1.96 -7.90
N THR A 81 26.83 -0.76 -7.31
CA THR A 81 26.59 0.48 -8.07
C THR A 81 27.85 1.04 -8.73
N GLU A 82 29.04 0.60 -8.28
CA GLU A 82 30.30 1.05 -8.85
C GLU A 82 30.64 0.26 -10.13
N PHE A 83 31.08 0.99 -11.16
CA PHE A 83 31.52 0.36 -12.40
C PHE A 83 32.84 -0.41 -12.20
N PRO A 84 33.01 -1.60 -12.81
CA PRO A 84 34.23 -2.41 -12.63
C PRO A 84 35.48 -1.70 -13.14
N LYS A 85 36.56 -1.73 -12.35
CA LYS A 85 37.88 -1.30 -12.78
C LYS A 85 38.60 -2.46 -13.44
N PHE A 86 38.81 -2.36 -14.75
CA PHE A 86 39.58 -3.36 -15.49
C PHE A 86 41.07 -3.09 -15.34
N LYS A 87 41.82 -4.12 -14.91
CA LYS A 87 43.28 -4.13 -14.97
C LYS A 87 43.68 -5.26 -15.91
N PHE A 88 44.29 -4.91 -17.03
CA PHE A 88 44.81 -5.86 -17.99
C PHE A 88 46.26 -6.16 -17.62
N GLN A 89 46.60 -7.43 -17.43
CA GLN A 89 47.99 -7.86 -17.27
C GLN A 89 48.57 -8.14 -18.65
N GLU A 90 49.83 -7.75 -18.86
CA GLU A 90 50.53 -8.06 -20.10
C GLU A 90 50.72 -9.58 -20.23
N PRO A 91 50.50 -10.16 -21.43
CA PRO A 91 50.69 -11.59 -21.64
C PRO A 91 52.18 -11.93 -21.52
N VAL A 92 52.49 -12.98 -20.73
CA VAL A 92 53.84 -13.56 -20.71
C VAL A 92 54.01 -14.40 -21.97
N VAL A 93 54.92 -13.98 -22.85
CA VAL A 93 55.31 -14.75 -24.03
C VAL A 93 56.38 -15.74 -23.60
N GLU A 94 56.08 -17.04 -23.61
CA GLU A 94 57.10 -18.08 -23.47
C GLU A 94 57.97 -18.11 -24.73
N GLN A 95 59.29 -18.04 -24.54
CA GLN A 95 60.28 -18.09 -25.62
C GLN A 95 60.52 -19.52 -26.10
#